data_AF-A0A511KDN6-F1
#
_entry.id   AF-A0A511KDN6-F1
#
_cell.length_a   1.000
_cell.length_b   1.000
_cell.length_c   1.000
_cell.angle_alpha   90.00
_cell.angle_beta   90.00
_cell.angle_gamma   90.00
#
_symmetry.space_group_name_H-M   'P 1'
#
loop_
_entity.id
_entity.type
_entity.pdbx_description
1 polymer ?
#
loop_
_entity_poly.entity_id
_entity_poly.type
_entity_poly.pdbx_seq_one_letter_code
_entity_poly.pdbx_strand_id
1 'polypeptide(L)'
;MTAAPPSATAAPPRLQIEQSLEQLLQTLLELGICASDVQESALESSPGGVASGAPGGLIGRKAQQTIEQLGRLHDQKDLVANVNIPIEVINLVDQGKNPHIHTKNFIERLSGENMYTNGILSAVSDYRDLLRAQMGEAFPDLADALSTPASDLGPASSIAATNGGLPSTIAPGPSGLNGKIKAEDAR
;
A
#
# COMPACT_ATOMS: atom_id res chain seq x y z
N MET A 1 8.61 44.02 -0.02
CA MET A 1 8.86 42.59 0.20
C MET A 1 8.07 41.84 -0.86
N THR A 2 8.75 41.49 -1.96
CA THR A 2 8.13 40.94 -3.17
C THR A 2 8.05 39.44 -3.02
N ALA A 3 6.84 38.88 -2.90
CA ALA A 3 6.63 37.45 -2.81
C ALA A 3 7.04 36.79 -4.13
N ALA A 4 7.99 35.86 -4.05
CA ALA A 4 8.38 35.01 -5.16
C ALA A 4 7.19 34.11 -5.58
N PRO A 5 7.02 33.83 -6.89
CA PRO A 5 5.94 32.98 -7.38
C PRO A 5 6.11 31.53 -6.85
N PRO A 6 5.02 30.77 -6.69
CA PRO A 6 5.10 29.37 -6.31
C PRO A 6 5.88 28.62 -7.39
N SER A 7 7.01 28.04 -6.99
CA SER A 7 7.81 27.14 -7.81
C SER A 7 6.92 26.10 -8.48
N ALA A 8 7.00 26.03 -9.81
CA ALA A 8 6.27 25.09 -10.64
C ALA A 8 6.29 23.68 -10.03
N THR A 9 5.10 23.13 -9.78
CA THR A 9 4.90 21.74 -9.35
C THR A 9 5.46 20.83 -10.43
N ALA A 10 6.71 20.39 -10.27
CA ALA A 10 7.28 19.32 -11.06
C ALA A 10 6.41 18.07 -10.89
N ALA A 11 6.10 17.39 -12.00
CA ALA A 11 5.36 16.13 -11.96
C ALA A 11 5.99 15.17 -10.94
N PRO A 12 5.18 14.45 -10.14
CA PRO A 12 5.70 13.57 -9.10
C PRO A 12 6.73 12.61 -9.72
N PRO A 13 7.86 12.35 -9.04
CA PRO A 13 8.99 11.60 -9.62
C PRO A 13 8.59 10.24 -10.19
N ARG A 14 7.53 9.63 -9.62
CA ARG A 14 6.95 8.37 -10.12
C ARG A 14 6.30 8.49 -11.50
N LEU A 15 5.62 9.61 -11.77
CA LEU A 15 4.92 9.85 -13.03
C LEU A 15 5.90 10.05 -14.19
N GLN A 16 7.08 10.61 -13.92
CA GLN A 16 8.14 10.74 -14.94
C GLN A 16 8.71 9.37 -15.35
N ILE A 17 8.85 8.45 -14.40
CA ILE A 17 9.30 7.08 -14.67
C ILE A 17 8.22 6.31 -15.41
N GLU A 18 6.97 6.44 -15.00
CA GLU A 18 5.80 5.84 -15.67
C GLU A 18 5.73 6.25 -17.14
N GLN A 19 5.82 7.56 -17.42
CA GLN A 19 5.85 8.06 -18.79
C GLN A 19 7.04 7.50 -19.60
N SER A 20 8.22 7.38 -18.98
CA SER A 20 9.38 6.79 -19.66
C SER A 20 9.18 5.30 -19.95
N LEU A 21 8.53 4.56 -19.05
CA LEU A 21 8.20 3.14 -19.24
C LEU A 21 7.15 2.94 -20.33
N GLU A 22 6.12 3.78 -20.38
CA GLU A 22 5.10 3.76 -21.44
C GLU A 22 5.70 4.04 -22.82
N GLN A 23 6.57 5.06 -22.90
CA GLN A 23 7.30 5.38 -24.14
C GLN A 23 8.23 4.25 -24.58
N LEU A 24 8.88 3.58 -23.63
CA LEU A 24 9.73 2.43 -23.90
C LEU A 24 8.90 1.24 -24.42
N LEU A 25 7.77 0.95 -23.78
CA LEU A 25 6.85 -0.11 -24.22
C LEU A 25 6.37 0.14 -25.65
N GLN A 26 5.96 1.36 -25.96
CA GLN A 26 5.54 1.74 -27.31
C GLN A 26 6.68 1.57 -28.33
N THR A 27 7.90 1.97 -27.97
CA THR A 27 9.06 1.85 -28.87
C THR A 27 9.45 0.39 -29.10
N LEU A 28 9.35 -0.46 -28.08
CA LEU A 28 9.56 -1.91 -28.19
C LEU A 28 8.49 -2.59 -29.06
N LEU A 29 7.23 -2.16 -28.94
CA LEU A 29 6.15 -2.65 -29.81
C LEU A 29 6.42 -2.28 -31.28
N GLU A 30 6.74 -1.01 -31.54
CA GLU A 30 7.07 -0.54 -32.89
C GLU A 30 8.31 -1.24 -33.46
N LEU A 31 9.32 -1.50 -32.63
CA LEU A 31 10.49 -2.28 -33.02
C LEU A 31 10.10 -3.71 -33.41
N GLY A 32 9.22 -4.36 -32.65
CA GLY A 32 8.68 -5.69 -32.97
C GLY A 32 7.90 -5.73 -34.28
N ILE A 33 7.12 -4.68 -34.57
CA ILE A 33 6.43 -4.52 -35.85
C ILE A 33 7.44 -4.36 -36.99
N CYS A 34 8.44 -3.48 -36.84
CA CYS A 34 9.50 -3.27 -37.84
C CYS A 34 10.38 -4.52 -38.05
N ALA A 35 10.52 -5.37 -37.03
CA ALA A 35 11.25 -6.63 -37.13
C ALA A 35 10.44 -7.71 -37.86
N SER A 36 9.11 -7.62 -37.80
CA SER A 36 8.20 -8.55 -38.48
C SER A 36 8.12 -8.27 -39.99
N ASP A 37 8.27 -7.01 -40.40
CA ASP A 37 8.24 -6.58 -41.80
C ASP A 37 9.43 -5.63 -42.10
N VAL A 38 10.54 -6.23 -42.53
CA VAL A 38 11.77 -5.49 -42.82
C VAL A 38 11.63 -4.81 -44.17
N GLN A 39 11.48 -3.50 -44.15
CA GLN A 39 11.38 -2.68 -45.36
C GLN A 39 12.64 -2.82 -46.23
N GLU A 40 12.45 -2.80 -47.55
CA GLU A 40 13.52 -2.83 -48.57
C GLU A 40 14.56 -1.70 -48.35
N SER A 41 14.15 -0.59 -47.73
CA SER A 41 15.03 0.51 -47.32
C SER A 41 16.08 0.14 -46.26
N ALA A 42 15.92 -0.99 -45.57
CA ALA A 42 16.89 -1.50 -44.60
C ALA A 42 17.97 -2.40 -45.24
N LEU A 43 17.81 -2.81 -46.50
CA LEU A 43 18.76 -3.68 -47.21
C LEU A 43 20.09 -2.95 -47.52
N GLU A 44 21.18 -3.70 -47.61
CA GLU A 44 22.52 -3.19 -47.96
C GLU A 44 22.58 -2.44 -49.30
N SER A 45 21.70 -2.79 -50.23
CA SER A 45 21.59 -2.21 -51.56
C SER A 45 20.88 -0.84 -51.60
N SER A 46 20.22 -0.44 -50.50
CA SER A 46 19.40 0.78 -50.45
C SER A 46 20.19 1.99 -49.94
N PRO A 47 19.99 3.21 -50.49
CA PRO A 47 20.62 4.43 -49.99
C PRO A 47 20.17 4.70 -48.54
N GLY A 48 21.10 4.60 -47.58
CA GLY A 48 20.79 4.73 -46.14
C GLY A 48 20.46 3.41 -45.42
N GLY A 49 20.64 2.27 -46.08
CA GLY A 49 20.58 0.94 -45.47
C GLY A 49 21.78 0.63 -44.57
N VAL A 50 21.87 -0.60 -44.07
CA VAL A 50 22.92 -1.07 -43.13
C VAL A 50 24.36 -0.81 -43.61
N ALA A 51 24.61 -0.72 -44.92
CA ALA A 51 25.93 -0.47 -45.50
C ALA A 51 26.41 1.00 -45.36
N SER A 52 25.53 1.95 -45.05
CA SER A 52 25.87 3.38 -44.94
C SER A 52 26.53 3.78 -43.60
N GLY A 53 26.75 2.85 -42.67
CA GLY A 53 27.28 3.16 -41.33
C GLY A 53 26.33 3.97 -40.44
N ALA A 54 25.13 4.29 -40.95
CA ALA A 54 24.01 4.85 -40.22
C ALA A 54 23.13 3.71 -39.66
N PRO A 55 22.34 3.94 -38.59
CA PRO A 55 21.44 2.91 -38.05
C PRO A 55 20.54 2.36 -39.17
N GLY A 56 20.77 1.08 -39.52
CA GLY A 56 20.29 0.46 -40.75
C GLY A 56 18.78 0.42 -40.89
N GLY A 57 18.24 1.35 -41.68
CA GLY A 57 16.79 1.48 -41.90
C GLY A 57 15.99 1.83 -40.63
N LEU A 58 14.67 1.64 -40.71
CA LEU A 58 13.74 1.97 -39.62
C LEU A 58 14.00 1.14 -38.36
N ILE A 59 14.37 -0.13 -38.52
CA ILE A 59 14.71 -1.04 -37.43
C ILE A 59 15.92 -0.55 -36.62
N GLY A 60 17.00 -0.14 -37.30
CA GLY A 60 18.20 0.37 -36.64
C GLY A 60 17.93 1.65 -35.86
N ARG A 61 17.11 2.55 -36.41
CA ARG A 61 16.69 3.78 -35.72
C ARG A 61 15.88 3.48 -34.46
N LYS A 62 14.93 2.54 -34.56
CA LYS A 62 14.10 2.12 -33.40
C LYS A 62 14.93 1.41 -32.34
N ALA A 63 15.88 0.56 -32.73
CA ALA A 63 16.81 -0.08 -31.79
C ALA A 63 17.65 0.95 -31.03
N GLN A 64 18.20 1.95 -31.73
CA GLN A 64 18.94 3.05 -31.11
C GLN A 64 18.05 3.86 -30.14
N GLN A 65 16.81 4.17 -30.55
CA GLN A 65 15.83 4.86 -29.71
C GLN A 65 15.53 4.07 -28.42
N THR A 66 15.37 2.75 -28.51
CA THR A 66 15.18 1.86 -27.35
C THR A 66 16.38 1.90 -26.40
N ILE A 67 17.61 1.88 -26.93
CA ILE A 67 18.85 1.96 -26.12
C ILE A 67 18.91 3.30 -25.36
N GLU A 68 18.61 4.40 -26.04
CA GLU A 68 18.58 5.74 -25.42
C GLU A 68 17.52 5.85 -24.32
N GLN A 69 16.34 5.26 -24.53
CA GLN A 69 15.28 5.20 -23.52
C GLN A 69 15.65 4.32 -22.32
N LEU A 70 16.33 3.20 -22.53
CA LEU A 70 16.87 2.37 -21.43
C LEU A 70 17.92 3.13 -20.62
N GLY A 71 18.82 3.86 -21.29
CA GLY A 71 19.82 4.71 -20.62
C GLY A 71 19.15 5.78 -19.76
N ARG A 72 18.16 6.48 -20.32
CA ARG A 72 17.37 7.47 -19.58
C ARG A 72 16.65 6.86 -18.36
N LEU A 73 16.06 5.67 -18.51
CA LEU A 73 15.40 4.97 -17.40
C LEU A 73 16.40 4.60 -16.29
N HIS A 74 17.62 4.22 -16.65
CA HIS A 74 18.69 3.93 -15.68
C HIS A 74 19.07 5.17 -14.88
N ASP A 75 19.22 6.33 -15.53
CA ASP A 75 19.54 7.60 -14.85
C ASP A 75 18.40 8.05 -13.91
N GLN A 76 17.16 7.68 -14.23
CA GLN A 76 15.98 7.99 -13.41
C GLN A 76 15.79 7.05 -12.21
N LYS A 77 16.60 5.99 -12.04
CA LYS A 77 16.46 5.01 -10.94
C LYS A 77 16.53 5.65 -9.55
N ASP A 78 17.34 6.71 -9.41
CA ASP A 78 17.59 7.35 -8.11
C ASP A 78 16.39 8.18 -7.64
N LEU A 79 15.46 8.53 -8.54
CA LEU A 79 14.23 9.25 -8.21
C LEU A 79 13.28 8.43 -7.31
N VAL A 80 13.41 7.11 -7.31
CA VAL A 80 12.58 6.17 -6.52
C VAL A 80 13.39 5.38 -5.48
N ALA A 81 14.65 5.73 -5.24
CA ALA A 81 15.53 5.02 -4.31
C ALA A 81 14.99 4.96 -2.87
N ASN A 82 14.15 5.94 -2.48
CA ASN A 82 13.55 6.00 -1.14
C ASN A 82 12.33 5.07 -0.96
N VAL A 83 11.91 4.35 -2.01
CA VAL A 83 10.74 3.47 -1.95
C VAL A 83 11.19 2.03 -1.70
N ASN A 84 10.99 1.53 -0.48
CA ASN A 84 11.22 0.13 -0.17
C ASN A 84 10.03 -0.72 -0.63
N ILE A 85 10.31 -1.75 -1.44
CA ILE A 85 9.31 -2.67 -1.96
C ILE A 85 9.48 -4.02 -1.25
N PRO A 86 8.43 -4.56 -0.60
CA PRO A 86 8.50 -5.89 -0.02
C PRO A 86 8.79 -6.96 -1.07
N ILE A 87 9.64 -7.94 -0.74
CA ILE A 87 10.03 -9.01 -1.67
C ILE A 87 8.82 -9.85 -2.13
N GLU A 88 7.81 -9.98 -1.27
CA GLU A 88 6.56 -10.68 -1.60
C GLU A 88 5.80 -10.01 -2.75
N VAL A 89 5.84 -8.68 -2.83
CA VAL A 89 5.22 -7.92 -3.92
C VAL A 89 5.98 -8.16 -5.22
N ILE A 90 7.31 -8.23 -5.18
CA ILE A 90 8.14 -8.56 -6.36
C ILE A 90 7.80 -9.97 -6.86
N ASN A 91 7.73 -10.96 -5.96
CA ASN A 91 7.35 -12.33 -6.30
C ASN A 91 5.95 -12.43 -6.92
N LEU A 92 5.00 -11.58 -6.50
CA LEU A 92 3.67 -11.53 -7.12
C LEU A 92 3.73 -11.01 -8.56
N VAL A 93 4.52 -9.96 -8.79
CA VAL A 93 4.73 -9.40 -10.14
C VAL A 93 5.39 -10.42 -11.06
N ASP A 94 6.43 -11.13 -10.59
CA ASP A 94 7.11 -12.19 -11.35
C ASP A 94 6.17 -13.35 -11.74
N GLN A 95 5.16 -13.63 -10.91
CA GLN A 95 4.13 -14.63 -11.19
C GLN A 95 2.97 -14.10 -12.05
N GLY A 96 3.00 -12.84 -12.48
CA GLY A 96 1.91 -12.20 -13.20
C GLY A 96 0.64 -11.98 -12.36
N LYS A 97 0.75 -11.99 -11.03
CA LYS A 97 -0.36 -11.76 -10.10
C LYS A 97 -0.47 -10.29 -9.74
N ASN A 98 -1.67 -9.85 -9.39
CA ASN A 98 -1.90 -8.47 -8.97
C ASN A 98 -1.19 -8.19 -7.61
N PRO A 99 -0.26 -7.22 -7.54
CA PRO A 99 0.45 -6.88 -6.30
C PRO A 99 -0.46 -6.37 -5.18
N HIS A 100 -1.67 -5.88 -5.49
CA HIS A 100 -2.65 -5.48 -4.48
C HIS A 100 -3.12 -6.63 -3.59
N ILE A 101 -2.94 -7.88 -4.01
CA ILE A 101 -3.27 -9.06 -3.18
C ILE A 101 -2.42 -9.06 -1.90
N HIS A 102 -1.13 -8.70 -1.98
CA HIS A 102 -0.29 -8.59 -0.79
C HIS A 102 -0.83 -7.54 0.18
N THR A 103 -1.20 -6.37 -0.34
CA THR A 103 -1.75 -5.27 0.48
C THR A 103 -3.05 -5.70 1.16
N LYS A 104 -3.96 -6.34 0.41
CA LYS A 104 -5.21 -6.89 0.94
C LYS A 104 -4.94 -7.87 2.09
N ASN A 105 -4.12 -8.89 1.85
CA ASN A 105 -3.80 -9.91 2.84
C ASN A 105 -3.12 -9.32 4.09
N PHE A 106 -2.25 -8.32 3.89
CA PHE A 106 -1.58 -7.63 4.98
C PHE A 106 -2.57 -6.88 5.86
N ILE A 107 -3.50 -6.13 5.27
CA ILE A 107 -4.54 -5.41 6.00
C ILE A 107 -5.48 -6.38 6.72
N GLU A 108 -5.89 -7.48 6.07
CA GLU A 108 -6.74 -8.49 6.67
C GLU A 108 -6.08 -9.16 7.89
N ARG A 109 -4.80 -9.53 7.78
CA ARG A 109 -4.02 -10.06 8.90
C ARG A 109 -3.87 -9.04 10.02
N LEU A 110 -3.48 -7.81 9.69
CA LEU A 110 -3.31 -6.74 10.67
C LEU A 110 -4.62 -6.45 11.42
N SER A 111 -5.75 -6.42 10.71
CA SER A 111 -7.07 -6.26 11.32
C SER A 111 -7.41 -7.41 12.26
N GLY A 112 -7.19 -8.66 11.81
CA GLY A 112 -7.40 -9.85 12.63
C GLY A 112 -6.53 -9.87 13.89
N GLU A 113 -5.24 -9.54 13.76
CA GLU A 113 -4.30 -9.45 14.88
C GLU A 113 -4.66 -8.33 15.87
N ASN A 114 -5.12 -7.18 15.36
CA ASN A 114 -5.57 -6.07 16.19
C ASN A 114 -6.83 -6.45 16.98
N MET A 115 -7.84 -7.04 16.33
CA MET A 115 -9.05 -7.52 16.99
C MET A 115 -8.74 -8.62 18.01
N TYR A 116 -7.88 -9.57 17.66
CA TYR A 116 -7.45 -10.63 18.56
C TYR A 116 -6.77 -10.07 19.81
N THR A 117 -5.81 -9.16 19.63
CA THR A 117 -5.09 -8.53 20.74
C THR A 117 -6.02 -7.73 21.65
N ASN A 118 -6.93 -6.95 21.07
CA ASN A 118 -7.95 -6.21 21.83
C ASN A 118 -8.89 -7.15 22.60
N GLY A 119 -9.26 -8.29 22.00
CA GLY A 119 -10.07 -9.32 22.66
C GLY A 119 -9.38 -9.90 23.88
N ILE A 120 -8.07 -10.21 23.77
CA ILE A 120 -7.27 -10.68 24.92
C ILE A 120 -7.18 -9.59 25.99
N LEU A 121 -6.91 -8.33 25.61
CA LEU A 121 -6.81 -7.22 26.55
C LEU A 121 -8.12 -6.98 27.31
N SER A 122 -9.26 -7.05 26.61
CA SER A 122 -10.59 -6.96 27.22
C SER A 122 -10.82 -8.10 28.20
N ALA A 123 -10.59 -9.35 27.79
CA ALA A 123 -10.81 -10.52 28.64
C ALA A 123 -9.93 -10.51 29.91
N VAL A 124 -8.68 -10.06 29.80
CA VAL A 124 -7.78 -9.90 30.96
C VAL A 124 -8.27 -8.80 31.90
N SER A 125 -8.76 -7.69 31.35
CA SER A 125 -9.33 -6.59 32.14
C SER A 125 -10.60 -7.04 32.87
N ASP A 126 -11.50 -7.74 32.18
CA ASP A 126 -12.74 -8.28 32.74
C ASP A 126 -12.44 -9.32 33.83
N TYR A 127 -11.46 -10.21 33.60
CA TYR A 127 -11.02 -11.19 34.59
C TYR A 127 -10.46 -10.51 35.85
N ARG A 128 -9.61 -9.49 35.67
CA ARG A 128 -9.04 -8.70 36.76
C ARG A 128 -10.14 -8.02 37.59
N ASP A 129 -11.14 -7.46 36.93
CA ASP A 129 -12.22 -6.74 37.60
C ASP A 129 -13.16 -7.70 38.35
N LEU A 130 -13.47 -8.86 37.76
CA LEU A 130 -14.20 -9.94 38.43
C LEU A 130 -13.43 -10.47 39.65
N LEU A 131 -12.12 -10.71 39.50
CA LEU A 131 -11.28 -11.20 40.59
C LEU A 131 -11.22 -10.19 41.75
N ARG A 132 -11.09 -8.89 41.45
CA ARG A 132 -11.13 -7.83 42.48
C ARG A 132 -12.47 -7.80 43.20
N ALA A 133 -13.58 -7.94 42.48
CA ALA A 133 -14.91 -7.95 43.08
C ALA A 133 -15.06 -9.13 44.06
N GLN A 134 -14.67 -10.34 43.64
CA GLN A 134 -14.74 -11.53 44.48
C GLN A 134 -13.78 -11.48 45.68
N MET A 135 -12.57 -10.91 45.50
CA MET A 135 -11.64 -10.72 46.61
C MET A 135 -12.13 -9.68 47.62
N GLY A 136 -12.78 -8.60 47.18
CA GLY A 136 -13.38 -7.60 48.06
C GLY A 136 -14.55 -8.17 48.89
N GLU A 137 -15.32 -9.10 48.32
CA GLU A 137 -16.38 -9.82 49.05
C GLU A 137 -15.80 -10.81 50.09
N ALA A 138 -14.77 -11.57 49.71
CA ALA A 138 -14.15 -12.56 50.60
C ALA A 138 -13.28 -11.93 51.71
N PHE A 139 -12.66 -10.77 51.45
CA PHE A 139 -11.73 -10.10 52.35
C PHE A 139 -12.04 -8.60 52.45
N PRO A 140 -12.99 -8.19 53.32
CA PRO A 140 -13.42 -6.80 53.43
C PRO A 140 -12.29 -5.85 53.89
N ASP A 141 -11.33 -6.34 54.68
CA ASP A 141 -10.15 -5.56 55.10
C ASP A 141 -9.23 -5.16 53.93
N LEU A 142 -9.29 -5.89 52.80
CA LEU A 142 -8.47 -5.65 51.62
C LEU A 142 -9.22 -4.85 50.53
N ALA A 143 -10.52 -4.61 50.70
CA ALA A 143 -11.36 -3.96 49.70
C ALA A 143 -10.88 -2.55 49.33
N ASP A 144 -10.41 -1.77 50.31
CA ASP A 144 -9.89 -0.41 50.10
C ASP A 144 -8.61 -0.40 49.23
N ALA A 145 -7.73 -1.39 49.41
CA ALA A 145 -6.51 -1.52 48.61
C ALA A 145 -6.79 -2.00 47.17
N LEU A 146 -7.85 -2.78 46.96
CA LEU A 146 -8.25 -3.30 45.65
C LEU A 146 -9.05 -2.28 44.81
N SER A 147 -9.70 -1.31 45.47
CA SER A 147 -10.46 -0.23 44.81
C SER A 147 -9.57 0.79 44.12
N THR A 148 -8.30 0.91 44.55
CA THR A 148 -7.33 1.78 43.89
C THR A 148 -6.96 1.16 42.54
N PRO A 149 -7.35 1.75 41.39
CA PRO A 149 -6.93 1.24 40.09
C PRO A 149 -5.41 1.33 40.06
N ALA A 150 -4.74 0.19 39.86
CA ALA A 150 -3.28 0.08 39.78
C ALA A 150 -2.72 1.18 38.87
N SER A 151 -2.31 2.29 39.48
CA SER A 151 -1.87 3.50 38.80
C SER A 151 -0.40 3.40 38.38
N ASP A 152 0.20 2.21 38.56
CA ASP A 152 1.64 1.99 38.52
C ASP A 152 2.11 1.10 37.35
N LEU A 153 1.21 0.76 36.42
CA LEU A 153 1.66 0.52 35.05
C LEU A 153 1.50 1.83 34.29
N GLY A 154 2.49 2.71 34.46
CA GLY A 154 2.65 3.88 33.62
C GLY A 154 2.55 3.51 32.13
N PRO A 155 2.16 4.47 31.26
CA PRO A 155 1.97 4.20 29.86
C PRO A 155 3.27 3.64 29.31
N ALA A 156 3.25 2.37 28.89
CA ALA A 156 4.31 1.81 28.09
C ALA A 156 4.54 2.78 26.94
N SER A 157 5.73 3.39 26.96
CA SER A 157 6.15 4.50 26.13
C SER A 157 5.48 4.47 24.76
N SER A 158 4.70 5.50 24.49
CA SER A 158 4.09 5.80 23.20
C SER A 158 5.06 5.50 22.05
N ILE A 159 4.87 4.39 21.36
CA ILE A 159 5.39 4.24 20.01
C ILE A 159 4.48 5.14 19.18
N ALA A 160 5.00 6.31 18.85
CA ALA A 160 4.30 7.34 18.09
C ALA A 160 3.80 6.75 16.76
N ALA A 161 2.51 6.41 16.69
CA ALA A 161 1.81 6.20 15.43
C ALA A 161 1.65 7.58 14.77
N THR A 162 2.61 7.93 13.91
CA THR A 162 2.52 9.12 13.08
C THR A 162 1.40 8.91 12.06
N ASN A 163 0.30 9.62 12.29
CA ASN A 163 -0.70 10.18 11.38
C ASN A 163 -1.10 9.42 10.10
N GLY A 164 -2.40 9.10 10.07
CA GLY A 164 -3.20 8.93 8.85
C GLY A 164 -4.67 9.15 9.18
N GLY A 165 -5.07 10.41 9.40
CA GLY A 165 -6.43 10.78 9.78
C GLY A 165 -7.45 10.55 8.66
N LEU A 166 -8.55 9.87 8.98
CA LEU A 166 -9.84 10.05 8.34
C LEU A 166 -10.91 10.18 9.42
N PRO A 167 -11.85 11.14 9.33
CA PRO A 167 -12.92 11.27 10.30
C PRO A 167 -13.99 10.21 10.05
N SER A 168 -14.12 9.24 10.96
CA SER A 168 -15.28 8.36 11.03
C SER A 168 -16.44 9.09 11.71
N THR A 169 -17.28 9.74 10.91
CA THR A 169 -18.65 10.06 11.32
C THR A 169 -19.43 8.75 11.35
N ILE A 170 -19.55 8.12 12.52
CA ILE A 170 -20.51 7.04 12.75
C ILE A 170 -21.66 7.65 13.56
N ALA A 171 -22.80 7.84 12.91
CA ALA A 171 -24.05 8.25 13.52
C ALA A 171 -24.60 7.15 14.45
N PRO A 172 -25.31 7.49 15.55
CA PRO A 172 -25.90 6.51 16.44
C PRO A 172 -27.17 5.90 15.81
N GLY A 173 -27.17 4.58 15.61
CA GLY A 173 -28.36 3.82 15.24
C GLY A 173 -29.29 3.58 16.46
N PRO A 174 -30.62 3.59 16.29
CA PRO A 174 -31.56 3.60 17.41
C PRO A 174 -31.74 2.23 18.06
N SER A 175 -31.74 2.23 19.38
CA SER A 175 -32.14 1.12 20.25
C SER A 175 -33.63 0.79 20.05
N GLY A 176 -33.95 -0.48 19.80
CA GLY A 176 -35.32 -0.93 19.65
C GLY A 176 -35.46 -2.44 19.72
N LEU A 177 -35.31 -3.02 20.92
CA LEU A 177 -35.73 -4.39 21.19
C LEU A 177 -36.54 -4.41 22.49
N ASN A 178 -37.85 -4.17 22.38
CA ASN A 178 -38.80 -4.36 23.47
C ASN A 178 -39.94 -5.25 22.98
N GLY A 179 -39.70 -6.57 23.00
CA GLY A 179 -40.73 -7.59 22.76
C GLY A 179 -41.37 -8.01 24.08
N LYS A 180 -42.50 -7.39 24.40
CA LYS A 180 -43.39 -7.81 25.51
C LYS A 180 -43.93 -9.21 25.23
N ILE A 181 -43.62 -10.16 26.11
CA ILE A 181 -44.24 -11.48 26.15
C ILE A 181 -45.65 -11.28 26.73
N LYS A 182 -46.69 -11.49 25.91
CA LYS A 182 -48.08 -11.50 26.38
C LYS A 182 -48.57 -12.95 26.36
N ALA A 183 -48.81 -13.50 27.54
CA ALA A 183 -49.50 -14.76 27.76
C ALA A 183 -51.01 -14.53 27.71
N GLU A 184 -51.73 -15.36 26.94
CA GLU A 184 -53.19 -15.57 26.91
C GLU A 184 -53.43 -16.51 25.69
N ASP A 185 -54.24 -17.55 25.68
CA ASP A 185 -55.01 -18.30 26.67
C ASP A 185 -55.31 -19.65 25.98
N ALA A 186 -55.30 -20.75 26.73
CA ALA A 186 -55.57 -22.09 26.22
C ALA A 186 -57.07 -22.38 26.36
N ARG A 187 -57.77 -22.55 25.23
CA ARG A 187 -58.98 -23.38 25.13
C ARG A 187 -59.30 -23.74 23.69
#